data_AF-A0A3D3PKT9-F1
#
_entry.id   AF-A0A3D3PKT9-F1
#
_cell.length_a   1.000
_cell.length_b   1.000
_cell.length_c   1.000
_cell.angle_alpha   90.00
_cell.angle_beta   90.00
_cell.angle_gamma   90.00
#
_symmetry.space_group_name_H-M   'P 1'
#
loop_
_entity.id
_entity.type
_entity.pdbx_description
1 polymer ?
#
loop_
_entity_poly.entity_id
_entity_poly.type
_entity_poly.pdbx_seq_one_letter_code
_entity_poly.pdbx_strand_id
1 'polypeptide(L)'
;MSGISKPLQALPIVKHDEIGQLVGGFNQLLTTLGEREAQLKIERDFFKAVLQQSSDGVFLFDPHEGCIVEANPSICRMLGYECDEVLALNLIDLLGTAPEKIAECVAKAHAYARVKEARLLRRIESLMKHANDCIMMQIRARITTERAGKFSPLFAKNCRPPILTR
;
A
#
# COMPACT_ATOMS: atom_id res chain seq x y z
N MET A 1 -24.76 -9.08 9.76
CA MET A 1 -25.58 -9.64 8.67
C MET A 1 -24.65 -10.17 7.60
N SER A 2 -24.38 -11.47 7.62
CA SER A 2 -23.41 -12.14 6.76
C SER A 2 -24.08 -12.50 5.43
N GLY A 3 -23.90 -11.65 4.42
CA GLY A 3 -24.24 -11.99 3.03
C GLY A 3 -23.15 -12.89 2.48
N ILE A 4 -23.20 -14.19 2.79
CA ILE A 4 -22.39 -15.18 2.08
C ILE A 4 -22.97 -15.24 0.66
N SER A 5 -22.40 -14.43 -0.22
CA SER A 5 -22.61 -14.52 -1.67
C SER A 5 -22.25 -15.95 -2.07
N LYS A 6 -23.27 -16.75 -2.34
CA LYS A 6 -23.11 -18.11 -2.86
C LYS A 6 -22.27 -17.98 -4.14
N PRO A 7 -21.21 -18.80 -4.34
CA PRO A 7 -20.39 -18.69 -5.54
C PRO A 7 -21.30 -18.80 -6.77
N LEU A 8 -21.08 -17.91 -7.74
CA LEU A 8 -21.86 -17.88 -8.98
C LEU A 8 -21.74 -19.25 -9.66
N GLN A 9 -22.85 -19.99 -9.74
CA GLN A 9 -22.87 -21.33 -10.32
C GLN A 9 -23.21 -21.24 -11.80
N ALA A 10 -22.53 -22.06 -12.61
CA ALA A 10 -22.79 -22.16 -14.03
C ALA A 10 -24.25 -22.58 -14.30
N LEU A 11 -24.88 -21.91 -15.26
CA LEU A 11 -26.24 -22.20 -15.68
C LEU A 11 -26.25 -23.44 -16.58
N PRO A 12 -27.20 -24.37 -16.41
CA PRO A 12 -27.28 -25.55 -17.26
C PRO A 12 -27.67 -25.17 -18.69
N ILE A 13 -26.95 -25.72 -19.68
CA ILE A 13 -27.29 -25.57 -21.10
C ILE A 13 -28.34 -26.63 -21.44
N VAL A 14 -29.60 -26.22 -21.57
CA VAL A 14 -30.73 -27.14 -21.78
C VAL A 14 -30.92 -27.52 -23.26
N LYS A 15 -30.53 -26.63 -24.19
CA LYS A 15 -30.61 -26.81 -25.64
C LYS A 15 -29.36 -26.23 -26.31
N HIS A 16 -29.00 -26.72 -27.50
CA HIS A 16 -27.85 -26.24 -28.29
C HIS A 16 -28.31 -25.28 -29.41
N ASP A 17 -29.24 -24.39 -29.10
CA ASP A 17 -29.75 -23.33 -29.96
C ASP A 17 -29.06 -21.99 -29.62
N GLU A 18 -29.56 -20.87 -30.14
CA GLU A 18 -29.01 -19.54 -29.84
C GLU A 18 -29.03 -19.23 -28.33
N ILE A 19 -30.03 -19.75 -27.60
CA ILE A 19 -30.14 -19.62 -26.14
C ILE A 19 -29.03 -20.44 -25.47
N GLY A 20 -28.80 -21.67 -25.93
CA GLY A 20 -27.70 -22.52 -25.48
C GLY A 20 -26.32 -21.90 -25.64
N GLN A 21 -26.06 -21.29 -26.80
CA GLN A 21 -24.80 -20.60 -27.08
C GLN A 21 -24.61 -19.39 -26.17
N LEU A 22 -25.67 -18.61 -25.93
CA LEU A 22 -25.62 -17.47 -25.01
C LEU A 22 -25.32 -17.91 -23.57
N VAL A 23 -25.96 -18.99 -23.09
CA VAL A 23 -25.70 -19.56 -21.77
C VAL A 23 -24.26 -20.06 -21.67
N GLY A 24 -23.73 -20.71 -22.71
CA GLY A 24 -22.33 -21.10 -22.79
C GLY A 24 -21.36 -19.92 -22.67
N GLY A 25 -21.62 -18.84 -23.42
CA GLY A 25 -20.84 -17.60 -23.33
C GLY A 25 -20.90 -16.95 -21.95
N PHE A 26 -22.07 -16.91 -21.33
CA PHE A 26 -22.24 -16.39 -19.97
C PHE A 26 -21.47 -17.23 -18.93
N ASN A 27 -21.53 -18.56 -19.04
CA ASN A 27 -20.77 -19.46 -18.17
C ASN A 27 -19.25 -19.24 -18.32
N GLN A 28 -18.76 -19.04 -19.54
CA GLN A 28 -17.33 -18.78 -19.77
C GLN A 28 -16.89 -17.43 -19.17
N LEU A 29 -17.75 -16.41 -19.25
CA LEU A 29 -17.52 -15.11 -18.61
C LEU A 29 -17.50 -15.24 -17.08
N LEU A 30 -18.45 -15.99 -16.50
CA LEU A 30 -18.48 -16.27 -15.05
C LEU A 30 -17.19 -16.95 -14.58
N THR A 31 -16.71 -17.96 -15.31
CA THR A 31 -15.43 -18.62 -15.01
C THR A 31 -14.26 -17.64 -15.06
N THR A 32 -14.18 -16.84 -16.12
CA THR A 32 -13.10 -15.84 -16.28
C THR A 32 -13.10 -14.81 -15.16
N LEU A 33 -14.27 -14.34 -14.72
CA LEU A 33 -14.38 -13.42 -13.58
C LEU A 33 -13.94 -14.08 -12.28
N GLY A 34 -14.39 -15.30 -12.00
CA GLY A 34 -14.00 -16.04 -10.80
C GLY A 34 -12.50 -16.30 -10.72
N GLU A 35 -11.88 -16.67 -11.83
CA GLU A 35 -10.42 -16.86 -11.92
C GLU A 35 -9.66 -15.56 -11.65
N ARG A 36 -10.10 -14.44 -12.24
CA ARG A 36 -9.49 -13.12 -12.00
C ARG A 36 -9.62 -12.68 -10.55
N GLU A 37 -10.80 -12.85 -9.95
CA GLU A 37 -11.01 -12.51 -8.53
C GLU A 37 -10.15 -13.37 -7.61
N ALA A 38 -10.06 -14.67 -7.87
CA ALA A 38 -9.20 -15.58 -7.13
C ALA A 38 -7.73 -15.18 -7.25
N GLN A 39 -7.27 -14.86 -8.46
CA GLN A 39 -5.90 -14.41 -8.69
C GLN A 39 -5.59 -13.10 -7.97
N LEU A 40 -6.47 -12.09 -8.06
CA LEU A 40 -6.33 -10.83 -7.34
C LEU A 40 -6.26 -11.04 -5.83
N LYS A 41 -7.08 -11.96 -5.30
CA LYS A 41 -7.06 -12.31 -3.89
C LYS A 41 -5.74 -12.96 -3.48
N ILE A 42 -5.26 -13.94 -4.25
CA ILE A 42 -3.97 -14.61 -4.00
C ILE A 42 -2.83 -13.60 -4.01
N GLU A 43 -2.77 -12.72 -5.01
CA GLU A 43 -1.73 -11.69 -5.12
C GLU A 43 -1.76 -10.73 -3.93
N ARG A 44 -2.96 -10.29 -3.53
CA ARG A 44 -3.13 -9.40 -2.36
C ARG A 44 -2.70 -10.08 -1.06
N ASP A 45 -3.12 -11.32 -0.85
CA ASP A 45 -2.82 -12.05 0.38
C ASP A 45 -1.32 -12.41 0.46
N PHE A 46 -0.70 -12.77 -0.68
CA PHE A 46 0.74 -12.93 -0.80
C PHE A 46 1.49 -11.64 -0.47
N PHE A 47 1.10 -10.51 -1.06
CA PHE A 47 1.73 -9.21 -0.80
C PHE A 47 1.65 -8.83 0.69
N LYS A 48 0.49 -9.03 1.32
CA LYS A 48 0.31 -8.82 2.76
C LYS A 48 1.24 -9.69 3.59
N ALA A 49 1.34 -10.99 3.26
CA ALA A 49 2.23 -11.90 3.96
C ALA A 49 3.71 -11.48 3.84
N VAL A 50 4.14 -11.07 2.63
CA VAL A 50 5.50 -10.57 2.39
C VAL A 50 5.79 -9.32 3.23
N LEU A 51 4.85 -8.36 3.28
CA LEU A 51 5.03 -7.15 4.09
C LEU A 51 5.09 -7.45 5.59
N GLN A 52 4.26 -8.38 6.07
CA GLN A 52 4.21 -8.77 7.48
C GLN A 52 5.50 -9.47 7.96
N GLN A 53 6.13 -10.25 7.08
CA GLN A 53 7.37 -10.99 7.39
C GLN A 53 8.64 -10.21 7.03
N SER A 54 8.54 -9.09 6.32
CA SER A 54 9.70 -8.27 5.95
C SER A 54 10.38 -7.70 7.19
N SER A 55 11.71 -7.74 7.24
CA SER A 55 12.51 -7.06 8.26
C SER A 55 12.60 -5.55 8.05
N ASP A 56 12.16 -5.05 6.90
CA ASP A 56 12.19 -3.63 6.56
C ASP A 56 10.94 -2.96 7.09
N GLY A 57 11.09 -1.76 7.66
CA GLY A 57 9.95 -0.92 7.95
C GLY A 57 9.29 -0.45 6.65
N VAL A 58 7.99 -0.68 6.56
CA VAL A 58 7.14 -0.20 5.47
C VAL A 58 5.92 0.49 6.06
N PHE A 59 5.66 1.71 5.62
CA PHE A 59 4.43 2.42 5.94
C PHE A 59 3.90 3.17 4.72
N LEU A 60 2.60 3.37 4.74
CA LEU A 60 1.80 4.02 3.72
C LEU A 60 1.10 5.20 4.39
N PHE A 61 1.12 6.38 3.77
CA PHE A 61 0.40 7.53 4.30
C PHE A 61 -0.34 8.29 3.22
N ASP A 62 -1.41 8.99 3.63
CA ASP A 62 -2.18 9.86 2.78
C ASP A 62 -1.40 11.16 2.51
N PRO A 63 -1.06 11.51 1.27
CA PRO A 63 -0.26 12.69 0.95
C PRO A 63 -1.02 14.01 1.19
N HIS A 64 -2.35 14.00 1.30
CA HIS A 64 -3.15 15.20 1.58
C HIS A 64 -3.24 15.49 3.07
N GLU A 65 -3.50 14.47 3.88
CA GLU A 65 -3.73 14.62 5.32
C GLU A 65 -2.48 14.30 6.16
N GLY A 66 -1.50 13.58 5.61
CA GLY A 66 -0.31 13.11 6.33
C GLY A 66 -0.58 11.95 7.28
N CYS A 67 -1.80 11.41 7.29
CA CYS A 67 -2.22 10.29 8.15
C CYS A 67 -1.61 8.97 7.66
N ILE A 68 -1.15 8.13 8.58
CA ILE A 68 -0.64 6.80 8.24
C ILE A 68 -1.84 5.87 7.95
N VAL A 69 -1.88 5.34 6.73
CA VAL A 69 -2.95 4.46 6.23
C VAL A 69 -2.66 3.00 6.56
N GLU A 70 -1.39 2.60 6.45
CA GLU A 70 -0.98 1.22 6.70
C GLU A 70 0.47 1.18 7.18
N ALA A 71 0.79 0.27 8.08
CA ALA A 71 2.13 0.07 8.61
C ALA A 71 2.37 -1.43 8.81
N ASN A 72 3.55 -1.92 8.43
CA ASN A 72 3.91 -3.30 8.70
C ASN A 72 4.42 -3.48 10.16
N PRO A 73 4.37 -4.69 10.73
CA PRO A 73 4.82 -4.91 12.11
C PRO A 73 6.28 -4.50 12.37
N SER A 74 7.12 -4.57 11.34
CA SER A 74 8.52 -4.19 11.45
C SER A 74 8.72 -2.69 11.64
N ILE A 75 7.96 -1.81 10.98
CA ILE A 75 8.06 -0.38 11.27
C ILE A 75 7.52 -0.05 12.67
N CYS A 76 6.43 -0.70 13.11
CA CYS A 76 5.89 -0.49 14.47
C CYS A 76 6.97 -0.80 15.52
N ARG A 77 7.62 -1.97 15.41
CA ARG A 77 8.72 -2.37 16.29
C ARG A 77 9.93 -1.44 16.21
N MET A 78 10.29 -0.95 15.02
CA MET A 78 11.42 -0.03 14.83
C MET A 78 11.16 1.35 15.44
N LEU A 79 9.91 1.81 15.45
CA LEU A 79 9.51 3.08 16.05
C LEU A 79 9.15 2.94 17.54
N GLY A 80 9.04 1.71 18.05
CA GLY A 80 8.74 1.43 19.45
C GLY A 80 7.29 1.66 19.84
N TYR A 81 6.39 1.80 18.86
CA TYR A 81 4.96 1.98 19.06
C TYR A 81 4.21 0.69 18.70
N GLU A 82 3.04 0.50 19.31
CA GLU A 82 2.09 -0.50 18.84
C GLU A 82 1.51 -0.07 17.48
N CYS A 83 1.11 -1.03 16.65
CA CYS A 83 0.66 -0.68 15.30
C CYS A 83 -0.60 0.20 15.29
N ASP A 84 -1.50 0.05 16.26
CA ASP A 84 -2.67 0.92 16.39
C ASP A 84 -2.28 2.36 16.73
N GLU A 85 -1.21 2.54 17.51
CA GLU A 85 -0.66 3.86 17.82
C GLU A 85 0.00 4.47 16.58
N VAL A 86 0.77 3.69 15.82
CA VAL A 86 1.39 4.15 14.56
C VAL A 86 0.33 4.62 13.57
N LEU A 87 -0.78 3.89 13.43
CA LEU A 87 -1.88 4.27 12.54
C LEU A 87 -2.62 5.53 13.00
N ALA A 88 -2.58 5.85 14.29
CA ALA A 88 -3.16 7.07 14.85
C ALA A 88 -2.22 8.28 14.72
N LEU A 89 -0.94 8.09 14.41
CA LEU A 89 0.03 9.17 14.27
C LEU A 89 -0.08 9.86 12.90
N ASN A 90 0.16 11.18 12.91
CA ASN A 90 0.42 11.92 11.70
C ASN A 90 1.92 11.87 11.37
N LEU A 91 2.26 11.93 10.08
CA LEU A 91 3.64 12.04 9.62
C LEU A 91 4.38 13.25 10.24
N ILE A 92 3.68 14.33 10.55
CA ILE A 92 4.21 15.51 11.26
C ILE A 92 4.73 15.14 12.64
N ASP A 93 3.93 14.40 13.40
CA ASP A 93 4.27 13.96 14.76
C ASP A 93 5.44 12.99 14.75
N LEU A 94 5.48 12.13 13.71
CA LEU A 94 6.54 11.15 13.53
C LEU A 94 7.85 11.79 13.09
N LEU A 95 7.83 12.81 12.23
CA LEU A 95 9.05 13.49 11.77
C LEU A 95 9.51 14.61 12.70
N GLY A 96 8.72 14.98 13.72
CA GLY A 96 9.03 16.09 14.62
C GLY A 96 9.29 17.41 13.89
N THR A 97 8.69 17.59 12.71
CA THR A 97 9.05 18.64 11.76
C THR A 97 7.82 19.50 11.46
N ALA A 98 8.03 20.81 11.21
CA ALA A 98 6.95 21.74 10.90
C ALA A 98 6.11 21.28 9.67
N PRO A 99 4.78 21.51 9.66
CA PRO A 99 3.88 21.09 8.58
C PRO A 99 4.31 21.58 7.19
N GLU A 100 4.91 22.77 7.13
CA GLU A 100 5.39 23.43 5.91
C GLU A 100 6.46 22.60 5.18
N LYS A 101 7.38 21.96 5.91
CA LYS A 101 8.42 21.11 5.33
C LYS A 101 7.87 19.80 4.81
N ILE A 102 6.78 19.30 5.38
CA ILE A 102 6.11 18.10 4.89
C ILE A 102 5.35 18.41 3.62
N ALA A 103 4.63 19.54 3.57
CA ALA A 103 4.03 20.03 2.34
C ALA A 103 5.10 20.23 1.25
N GLU A 104 6.29 20.72 1.60
CA GLU A 104 7.41 20.84 0.67
C GLU A 104 7.95 19.47 0.20
N CYS A 105 8.13 18.50 1.11
CA CYS A 105 8.56 17.13 0.76
C CYS A 105 7.55 16.42 -0.12
N VAL A 106 6.25 16.54 0.21
CA VAL A 106 5.14 16.01 -0.57
C VAL A 106 5.08 16.70 -1.93
N ALA A 107 5.17 18.03 -1.98
CA ALA A 107 5.17 18.80 -3.23
C ALA A 107 6.39 18.49 -4.13
N LYS A 108 7.58 18.33 -3.54
CA LYS A 108 8.78 17.87 -4.27
C LYS A 108 8.53 16.47 -4.83
N ALA A 109 8.05 15.55 -4.01
CA ALA A 109 7.75 14.20 -4.44
C ALA A 109 6.62 14.16 -5.50
N HIS A 110 5.64 15.06 -5.45
CA HIS A 110 4.59 15.28 -6.47
C HIS A 110 5.19 15.77 -7.80
N ALA A 111 6.11 16.74 -7.74
CA ALA A 111 6.81 17.25 -8.92
C ALA A 111 7.63 16.14 -9.59
N TYR A 112 8.30 15.29 -8.81
CA TYR A 112 9.05 14.14 -9.34
C TYR A 112 8.16 13.04 -9.92
N ALA A 113 6.96 12.80 -9.36
CA ALA A 113 6.04 11.77 -9.85
C ALA A 113 5.45 12.08 -11.24
N ARG A 114 5.40 13.35 -11.64
CA ARG A 114 4.93 13.79 -12.97
C ARG A 114 5.93 13.51 -14.09
N VAL A 115 7.21 13.39 -13.78
CA VAL A 115 8.22 12.97 -14.73
C VAL A 115 8.09 11.45 -14.85
N LYS A 116 7.55 10.96 -15.98
CA LYS A 116 7.27 9.54 -16.27
C LYS A 116 8.46 8.58 -16.03
N GLU A 117 9.67 9.11 -15.85
CA GLU A 117 10.82 8.40 -15.30
C GLU A 117 10.92 8.63 -13.78
N ALA A 118 10.05 7.97 -12.99
CA ALA A 118 10.16 7.92 -11.54
C ALA A 118 11.39 7.08 -11.12
N ARG A 119 12.58 7.59 -11.44
CA ARG A 119 13.88 7.06 -11.06
C ARG A 119 14.07 7.43 -9.60
N LEU A 120 13.84 6.43 -8.72
CA LEU A 120 14.05 6.42 -7.27
C LEU A 120 14.17 7.80 -6.60
N LEU A 121 13.21 8.14 -5.72
CA LEU A 121 13.52 9.12 -4.68
C LEU A 121 14.82 8.68 -4.00
N ARG A 122 15.79 9.60 -3.97
CA ARG A 122 17.12 9.40 -3.38
C ARG A 122 16.94 8.79 -1.98
N ARG A 123 17.88 7.95 -1.54
CA ARG A 123 17.91 7.51 -0.14
C ARG A 123 17.96 8.78 0.71
N ILE A 124 16.93 9.02 1.53
CA ILE A 124 16.86 10.17 2.44
C ILE A 124 17.12 9.64 3.84
N GLU A 125 18.01 10.30 4.57
CA GLU A 125 18.18 10.08 6.00
C GLU A 125 17.26 11.05 6.73
N SER A 126 16.41 10.53 7.59
CA SER A 126 15.40 11.31 8.30
C SER A 126 15.37 10.89 9.76
N LEU A 127 15.28 11.87 10.65
CA LEU A 127 15.08 11.64 12.07
C LEU A 127 13.59 11.39 12.30
N MET A 128 13.26 10.23 12.87
CA MET A 128 11.89 9.87 13.24
C MET A 128 11.77 9.75 14.75
N LYS A 129 10.64 10.18 15.28
CA LYS A 129 10.27 10.04 16.69
C LYS A 129 10.01 8.57 16.99
N HIS A 130 10.74 8.04 17.94
CA HIS A 130 10.54 6.74 18.56
C HIS A 130 9.83 6.94 19.90
N ALA A 131 9.16 5.90 20.42
CA ALA A 131 8.38 6.01 21.66
C ALA A 131 9.20 6.55 22.86
N ASN A 132 10.49 6.20 22.92
CA ASN A 132 11.40 6.61 23.98
C ASN A 132 12.40 7.73 23.60
N ASP A 133 12.66 7.97 22.31
CA ASP A 133 13.72 8.91 21.85
C ASP A 133 13.53 9.25 20.35
N CYS A 134 14.54 9.76 19.66
CA CYS A 134 14.55 9.96 18.21
C CYS A 134 15.55 9.01 17.52
N ILE A 135 15.11 8.31 16.48
CA ILE A 135 15.93 7.36 15.72
C ILE A 135 16.14 7.88 14.30
N MET A 136 17.40 7.93 13.86
CA MET A 136 17.74 8.18 12.47
C MET A 136 17.38 6.99 11.61
N MET A 137 16.70 7.23 10.50
CA MET A 137 16.19 6.20 9.62
C MET A 137 16.51 6.53 8.17
N GLN A 138 16.97 5.52 7.42
CA GLN A 138 17.11 5.62 5.98
C GLN A 138 15.79 5.24 5.33
N ILE A 139 15.17 6.17 4.62
CA ILE A 139 13.85 5.98 4.02
C ILE A 139 13.97 6.05 2.51
N ARG A 140 13.31 5.11 1.82
CA ARG A 140 13.08 5.19 0.38
C ARG A 140 11.58 5.27 0.15
N ALA A 141 11.10 6.48 -0.10
CA ALA A 141 9.72 6.69 -0.49
C ALA A 141 9.54 6.47 -2.00
N ARG A 142 8.34 6.11 -2.42
CA ARG A 142 7.91 6.19 -3.82
C ARG A 142 6.47 6.66 -3.87
N ILE A 143 6.22 7.66 -4.70
CA ILE A 143 4.86 8.09 -5.06
C ILE A 143 4.41 7.21 -6.21
N THR A 144 3.22 6.65 -6.10
CA THR A 144 2.53 6.02 -7.23
C THR A 144 1.37 6.93 -7.62
N THR A 145 1.24 7.25 -8.91
CA THR A 145 0.10 8.01 -9.42
C THR A 145 -0.93 7.04 -10.00
N GLU A 146 -2.19 7.15 -9.59
CA GLU A 146 -3.28 6.40 -10.21
C GLU A 146 -3.85 7.14 -11.42
N ARG A 147 -4.30 6.37 -12.43
CA ARG A 147 -5.01 6.85 -13.61
C ARG A 147 -6.46 7.27 -13.27
N ALA A 148 -6.64 8.32 -12.46
CA ALA A 148 -7.96 8.95 -12.28
C ALA A 148 -7.91 10.39 -11.70
N GLY A 149 -6.74 11.02 -11.62
CA GLY A 149 -6.63 12.37 -11.03
C GLY A 149 -6.75 12.42 -9.49
N LYS A 150 -6.97 11.28 -8.83
CA LYS A 150 -6.74 11.09 -7.39
C LYS A 150 -5.34 10.53 -7.18
N PHE A 151 -4.59 11.15 -6.27
CA PHE A 151 -3.24 10.70 -5.92
C PHE A 151 -3.33 9.52 -4.96
N SER A 152 -2.52 8.48 -5.22
CA SER A 152 -2.42 7.33 -4.33
C SER A 152 -1.43 7.61 -3.20
N PRO A 153 -1.53 6.88 -2.08
CA PRO A 153 -0.74 7.15 -0.89
C PRO A 153 0.78 6.96 -1.09
N LEU A 154 1.60 7.70 -0.33
CA LEU A 154 3.06 7.63 -0.43
C LEU A 154 3.58 6.36 0.25
N PHE A 155 4.31 5.53 -0.51
CA PHE A 155 4.84 4.28 0.00
C PHE A 155 6.29 4.45 0.45
N ALA A 156 6.53 4.47 1.76
CA ALA A 156 7.86 4.45 2.34
C ALA A 156 8.29 3.00 2.58
N LYS A 157 9.40 2.58 1.95
CA LYS A 157 9.96 1.24 2.11
C LYS A 157 11.44 1.28 2.44
N ASN A 158 11.93 0.14 2.90
CA ASN A 158 13.32 -0.03 3.33
C ASN A 158 13.69 0.92 4.47
N CYS A 159 12.72 1.25 5.33
CA CYS A 159 12.95 2.09 6.49
C CYS A 159 13.76 1.26 7.49
N ARG A 160 15.04 1.59 7.65
CA ARG A 160 15.94 0.91 8.60
C ARG A 160 16.86 1.95 9.25
N PRO A 161 17.27 1.74 10.51
CA PRO A 161 18.30 2.57 11.11
C PRO A 161 19.62 2.43 10.34
N PRO A 162 20.48 3.47 10.31
CA PRO A 162 21.78 3.39 9.67
C PRO A 162 22.58 2.27 10.31
N ILE A 163 23.23 1.44 9.48
CA ILE A 163 24.19 0.46 9.96
C ILE A 163 25.39 1.27 10.47
N LEU A 164 25.50 1.44 11.78
CA LEU A 164 26.70 1.97 12.41
C LEU A 164 27.79 0.91 12.19
N THR A 165 28.53 1.02 11.08
CA THR A 165 29.82 0.34 10.94
C THR A 165 30.72 0.86 12.05
N ARG A 166 30.98 -0.01 13.03
CA ARG A 166 32.01 0.17 14.06
C ARG A 166 33.39 0.28 13.43
#